data_AF-A0A371CSM9-F1
#
_entry.id   AF-A0A371CSM9-F1
#
_cell.length_a   1.000
_cell.length_b   1.000
_cell.length_c   1.000
_cell.angle_alpha   90.00
_cell.angle_beta   90.00
_cell.angle_gamma   90.00
#
_symmetry.space_group_name_H-M   'P 1'
#
loop_
_entity.id
_entity.type
_entity.pdbx_description
1 polymer ?
#
loop_
_entity_poly.entity_id
_entity_poly.type
_entity_poly.pdbx_seq_one_letter_code
_entity_poly.pdbx_strand_id
1 'polypeptide(L)'
;LPLEVCESVIDRVHHPSLFDHHATMYSCAALSQCSLVCRAWRPRAQKLLFYAVELRTAYLLYAFVELLDESPGIATYVHVVLIHGSTHYTPGDSVFPLFPTVLAGKLPNLQEIPRVLGRKFTLPHLPLYPWFYTLLDELRHLTVLRLGVLTFPSFGDFARILHRLTGLQSLVCDALDWSNLGLVPLC
;
A
#
# COMPACT_ATOMS: atom_id res chain seq x y z
N LEU A 1 -0.36 32.96 -13.45
CA LEU A 1 -1.63 32.59 -12.80
C LEU A 1 -1.40 32.53 -11.29
N PRO A 2 -2.41 32.87 -10.47
CA PRO A 2 -2.36 32.62 -9.03
C PRO A 2 -2.12 31.13 -8.74
N LEU A 3 -1.47 30.82 -7.62
CA LEU A 3 -1.11 29.45 -7.26
C LEU A 3 -2.36 28.59 -7.07
N GLU A 4 -3.39 29.16 -6.43
CA GLU A 4 -4.67 28.52 -6.12
C GLU A 4 -5.38 28.06 -7.39
N VAL A 5 -5.29 28.85 -8.47
CA VAL A 5 -5.88 28.49 -9.76
C VAL A 5 -5.09 27.36 -10.41
N CYS A 6 -3.76 27.38 -10.31
CA CYS A 6 -2.92 26.30 -10.83
C CYS A 6 -3.22 24.98 -10.10
N GLU A 7 -3.30 25.01 -8.77
CA GLU A 7 -3.64 23.84 -7.97
C GLU A 7 -5.06 23.32 -8.28
N SER A 8 -6.03 24.22 -8.44
CA SER A 8 -7.41 23.85 -8.78
C SER A 8 -7.54 23.20 -10.16
N VAL A 9 -6.67 23.54 -11.11
CA VAL A 9 -6.59 22.86 -12.41
C VAL A 9 -6.00 21.46 -12.24
N ILE A 10 -4.90 21.34 -11.49
CA ILE A 10 -4.24 20.04 -11.25
C ILE A 10 -5.17 19.10 -10.48
N ASP A 11 -5.89 19.58 -9.49
CA ASP A 11 -6.83 18.79 -8.69
C ASP A 11 -7.96 18.18 -9.53
N ARG A 12 -8.38 18.84 -10.61
CA ARG A 12 -9.41 18.32 -11.54
C ARG A 12 -8.89 17.21 -12.45
N VAL A 13 -7.58 17.12 -12.65
CA VAL A 13 -6.95 16.03 -13.41
C VAL A 13 -6.92 14.76 -12.59
N HIS A 14 -6.85 14.88 -11.26
CA HIS A 14 -6.78 13.75 -10.35
C HIS A 14 -8.12 13.01 -10.26
N HIS A 15 -8.11 11.71 -10.54
CA HIS A 15 -9.28 10.85 -10.31
C HIS A 15 -9.34 10.36 -8.86
N PRO A 16 -10.46 10.53 -8.14
CA PRO A 16 -10.52 10.21 -6.71
C PRO A 16 -10.61 8.70 -6.41
N SER A 17 -11.08 7.88 -7.35
CA SER A 17 -11.18 6.43 -7.12
C SER A 17 -9.87 5.74 -7.43
N LEU A 18 -9.27 5.12 -6.40
CA LEU A 18 -8.08 4.28 -6.50
C LEU A 18 -8.38 2.87 -7.05
N PHE A 19 -9.65 2.50 -7.17
CA PHE A 19 -10.08 1.18 -7.64
C PHE A 19 -10.45 1.16 -9.13
N ASP A 20 -10.55 2.34 -9.76
CA ASP A 20 -10.71 2.45 -11.20
C ASP A 20 -9.33 2.50 -11.87
N HIS A 21 -8.82 1.33 -12.26
CA HIS A 21 -7.50 1.20 -12.86
C HIS A 21 -7.32 2.04 -14.14
N HIS A 22 -8.36 2.13 -14.96
CA HIS A 22 -8.28 2.88 -16.21
C HIS A 22 -8.18 4.37 -15.90
N ALA A 23 -9.12 4.92 -15.12
CA ALA A 23 -9.10 6.33 -14.76
C ALA A 23 -7.83 6.72 -13.97
N THR A 24 -7.34 5.83 -13.09
CA THR A 24 -6.10 6.05 -12.34
C THR A 24 -4.89 6.17 -13.28
N MET A 25 -4.79 5.31 -14.30
CA MET A 25 -3.70 5.35 -15.27
C MET A 25 -3.67 6.68 -16.05
N TYR A 26 -4.83 7.16 -16.54
CA TYR A 26 -4.91 8.47 -17.21
C TYR A 26 -4.57 9.63 -16.27
N SER A 27 -5.08 9.59 -15.05
CA SER A 27 -4.79 10.58 -14.01
C SER A 27 -3.28 10.66 -13.74
N CYS A 28 -2.62 9.52 -13.49
CA CYS A 28 -1.17 9.47 -13.25
C CYS A 28 -0.35 9.98 -14.44
N ALA A 29 -0.73 9.60 -15.67
CA ALA A 29 -0.06 10.08 -16.88
C ALA A 29 -0.17 11.60 -17.01
N ALA A 30 -1.37 12.16 -16.82
CA ALA A 30 -1.61 13.59 -16.90
C ALA A 30 -0.91 14.36 -15.76
N LEU A 31 -0.93 13.84 -14.52
CA LEU A 31 -0.21 14.42 -13.38
C LEU A 31 1.31 14.39 -13.58
N SER A 32 1.85 13.31 -14.15
CA SER A 32 3.26 13.22 -14.53
C SER A 32 3.63 14.34 -15.51
N GLN A 33 2.84 14.55 -16.56
CA GLN A 33 3.05 15.66 -17.50
C GLN A 33 2.93 17.03 -16.80
N CYS A 34 1.90 17.23 -15.96
CA CYS A 34 1.72 18.46 -15.20
C CYS A 34 2.93 18.79 -14.32
N SER A 35 3.58 17.78 -13.75
CA SER A 35 4.77 17.96 -12.91
C SER A 35 5.99 18.49 -13.66
N LEU A 36 6.00 18.37 -14.99
CA LEU A 36 7.08 18.81 -15.89
C LEU A 36 6.82 20.17 -16.54
N VAL A 37 5.59 20.70 -16.48
CA VAL A 37 5.22 21.96 -17.14
C VAL A 37 6.00 23.15 -16.59
N CYS A 38 5.96 23.37 -15.28
CA CYS A 38 6.72 24.46 -14.64
C CYS A 38 6.91 24.23 -13.14
N ARG A 39 7.79 25.04 -12.52
CA ARG A 39 8.11 24.95 -11.08
C ARG A 39 6.91 25.16 -10.16
N ALA A 40 5.91 25.96 -10.57
CA ALA A 40 4.72 26.21 -9.77
C ALA A 40 3.75 25.02 -9.75
N TRP A 41 3.69 24.23 -10.84
CA TRP A 41 2.78 23.08 -10.95
C TRP A 41 3.36 21.81 -10.31
N ARG A 42 4.70 21.71 -10.30
CA ARG A 42 5.41 20.52 -9.83
C ARG A 42 5.01 20.05 -8.42
N PRO A 43 4.98 20.88 -7.36
CA PRO A 43 4.72 20.39 -6.00
C PRO A 43 3.33 19.76 -5.87
N ARG A 44 2.29 20.42 -6.39
CA ARG A 44 0.91 19.92 -6.30
C ARG A 44 0.71 18.66 -7.13
N ALA A 45 1.25 18.63 -8.36
CA ALA A 45 1.16 17.45 -9.22
C ALA A 45 1.89 16.24 -8.62
N GLN A 46 3.09 16.44 -8.06
CA GLN A 46 3.82 15.37 -7.37
C GLN A 46 3.09 14.89 -6.11
N LYS A 47 2.52 15.80 -5.32
CA LYS A 47 1.74 15.43 -4.13
C LYS A 47 0.58 14.49 -4.48
N LEU A 48 -0.13 14.76 -5.57
CA LEU A 48 -1.24 13.92 -6.03
C LEU A 48 -0.74 12.62 -6.68
N LEU A 49 0.34 12.68 -7.45
CA LEU A 49 0.93 11.51 -8.10
C LEU A 49 1.44 10.46 -7.08
N PHE A 50 2.02 10.92 -5.98
CA PHE A 50 2.55 10.06 -4.91
C PHE A 50 1.57 9.86 -3.74
N TYR A 51 0.34 10.37 -3.85
CA TYR A 51 -0.68 10.19 -2.80
C TYR A 51 -0.95 8.71 -2.53
N ALA A 52 -1.09 7.94 -3.60
CA ALA A 52 -1.30 6.51 -3.59
C ALA A 52 -0.26 5.80 -4.45
N VAL A 53 0.55 4.93 -3.83
CA VAL A 53 1.63 4.20 -4.51
C VAL A 53 1.23 2.75 -4.68
N GLU A 54 1.35 2.24 -5.90
CA GLU A 54 1.07 0.84 -6.21
C GLU A 54 2.35 0.01 -6.29
N LEU A 55 2.44 -1.02 -5.46
CA LEU A 55 3.59 -1.92 -5.37
C LEU A 55 3.18 -3.31 -5.83
N ARG A 56 3.59 -3.67 -7.05
CA ARG A 56 3.19 -4.92 -7.71
C ARG A 56 4.19 -6.07 -7.58
N THR A 57 5.46 -5.74 -7.35
CA THR A 57 6.58 -6.69 -7.33
C THR A 57 7.62 -6.24 -6.30
N ALA A 58 8.46 -7.16 -5.83
CA ALA A 58 9.59 -6.84 -4.98
C ALA A 58 10.54 -5.83 -5.65
N TYR A 59 10.76 -5.93 -6.97
CA TYR A 59 11.53 -4.94 -7.73
C TYR A 59 10.99 -3.52 -7.56
N LEU A 60 9.68 -3.31 -7.76
CA LEU A 60 9.06 -1.99 -7.61
C LEU A 60 9.10 -1.49 -6.16
N LEU A 61 9.01 -2.41 -5.19
CA LEU A 61 9.18 -2.09 -3.78
C LEU A 61 10.58 -1.53 -3.49
N TYR A 62 11.64 -2.19 -3.97
CA TYR A 62 13.02 -1.71 -3.78
C TYR A 62 13.32 -0.44 -4.57
N ALA A 63 12.88 -0.33 -5.82
CA ALA A 63 13.02 0.90 -6.61
C ALA A 63 12.30 2.09 -5.95
N PHE A 64 11.17 1.83 -5.28
CA PHE A 64 10.48 2.87 -4.52
C PHE A 64 11.26 3.27 -3.26
N VAL A 65 11.90 2.33 -2.57
CA VAL A 65 12.79 2.65 -1.43
C VAL A 65 13.95 3.52 -1.88
N GLU A 66 14.60 3.18 -3.00
CA GLU A 66 15.68 3.99 -3.59
C GLU A 66 15.20 5.43 -3.89
N LEU A 67 13.99 5.57 -4.47
CA LEU A 67 13.38 6.88 -4.71
C LEU A 67 13.16 7.67 -3.41
N LEU A 68 12.72 7.02 -2.33
CA LEU A 68 12.54 7.68 -1.03
C LEU A 68 13.87 8.11 -0.42
N ASP A 69 14.93 7.32 -0.62
CA ASP A 69 16.28 7.66 -0.13
C ASP A 69 16.89 8.83 -0.91
N GLU A 70 16.66 8.90 -2.23
CA GLU A 70 17.08 10.03 -3.06
C GLU A 70 16.24 11.31 -2.84
N SER A 71 14.96 11.14 -2.52
CA SER A 71 14.01 12.24 -2.37
C SER A 71 13.08 12.04 -1.16
N PRO A 72 13.59 12.25 0.08
CA PRO A 72 12.82 11.99 1.30
C PRO A 72 11.52 12.79 1.42
N GLY A 73 11.43 13.95 0.77
CA GLY A 73 10.21 14.76 0.74
C GLY A 73 9.01 14.02 0.14
N ILE A 74 9.24 13.08 -0.78
CA ILE A 74 8.17 12.29 -1.41
C ILE A 74 7.43 11.43 -0.38
N ALA A 75 8.15 10.92 0.63
CA ALA A 75 7.56 10.08 1.68
C ALA A 75 6.37 10.76 2.38
N THR A 76 6.41 12.09 2.51
CA THR A 76 5.33 12.87 3.16
C THR A 76 4.05 12.95 2.32
N TYR A 77 4.13 12.69 1.02
CA TYR A 77 2.96 12.70 0.14
C TYR A 77 2.22 11.36 0.15
N VAL A 78 2.86 10.27 0.57
CA VAL A 78 2.30 8.93 0.53
C VAL A 78 1.35 8.72 1.70
N HIS A 79 0.07 8.58 1.40
CA HIS A 79 -0.97 8.27 2.39
C HIS A 79 -1.52 6.87 2.21
N VAL A 80 -1.37 6.32 1.02
CA VAL A 80 -1.99 5.08 0.60
C VAL A 80 -0.97 4.19 -0.11
N VAL A 81 -0.86 2.93 0.33
CA VAL A 81 -0.03 1.93 -0.37
C VAL A 81 -0.92 0.78 -0.82
N LEU A 82 -1.03 0.63 -2.13
CA LEU A 82 -1.73 -0.49 -2.75
C LEU A 82 -0.73 -1.60 -3.04
N ILE A 83 -1.03 -2.80 -2.55
CA ILE A 83 -0.21 -3.98 -2.77
C ILE A 83 -0.98 -4.91 -3.71
N HIS A 84 -0.45 -5.11 -4.91
CA HIS A 84 -1.08 -5.98 -5.90
C HIS A 84 -0.06 -7.04 -6.33
N GLY A 85 -0.51 -8.17 -6.87
CA GLY A 85 0.41 -9.06 -7.56
C GLY A 85 0.04 -10.52 -7.49
N SER A 86 0.36 -11.24 -8.56
CA SER A 86 0.28 -12.71 -8.59
C SER A 86 1.33 -13.39 -7.72
N THR A 87 2.38 -12.67 -7.29
CA THR A 87 3.54 -13.23 -6.59
C THR A 87 3.42 -13.20 -5.08
N HIS A 88 2.25 -12.85 -4.51
CA HIS A 88 2.08 -12.76 -3.05
C HIS A 88 2.35 -14.07 -2.29
N TYR A 89 2.36 -15.20 -3.00
CA TYR A 89 2.63 -16.51 -2.41
C TYR A 89 4.09 -16.97 -2.60
N THR A 90 4.86 -16.32 -3.47
CA THR A 90 6.26 -16.69 -3.73
C THR A 90 7.16 -16.12 -2.63
N PRO A 91 7.88 -16.96 -1.85
CA PRO A 91 8.86 -16.48 -0.89
C PRO A 91 9.93 -15.62 -1.58
N GLY A 92 10.24 -14.45 -1.01
CA GLY A 92 11.22 -13.51 -1.59
C GLY A 92 10.66 -12.53 -2.64
N ASP A 93 9.53 -12.84 -3.28
CA ASP A 93 8.89 -11.96 -4.28
C ASP A 93 7.55 -11.37 -3.81
N SER A 94 7.10 -11.78 -2.62
CA SER A 94 5.85 -11.32 -2.03
C SER A 94 6.02 -9.94 -1.38
N VAL A 95 5.40 -8.93 -1.98
CA VAL A 95 5.45 -7.54 -1.48
C VAL A 95 4.81 -7.41 -0.10
N PHE A 96 3.72 -8.12 0.20
CA PHE A 96 3.00 -7.98 1.48
C PHE A 96 3.85 -8.29 2.73
N PRO A 97 4.52 -9.45 2.85
CA PRO A 97 5.40 -9.75 3.98
C PRO A 97 6.70 -8.95 3.96
N LEU A 98 7.18 -8.52 2.77
CA LEU A 98 8.39 -7.71 2.66
C LEU A 98 8.13 -6.24 3.02
N PHE A 99 6.95 -5.71 2.73
CA PHE A 99 6.60 -4.29 2.85
C PHE A 99 7.02 -3.69 4.22
N PRO A 100 6.67 -4.30 5.37
CA PRO A 100 7.09 -3.76 6.65
C PRO A 100 8.60 -3.81 6.88
N THR A 101 9.35 -4.73 6.26
CA THR A 101 10.81 -4.83 6.46
C THR A 101 11.57 -3.66 5.84
N VAL A 102 11.04 -3.08 4.76
CA VAL A 102 11.76 -2.08 3.97
C VAL A 102 11.15 -0.68 4.06
N LEU A 103 9.85 -0.57 4.34
CA LEU A 103 9.14 0.72 4.36
C LEU A 103 8.68 1.14 5.76
N ALA A 104 8.81 0.29 6.78
CA ALA A 104 8.52 0.70 8.14
C ALA A 104 9.44 1.86 8.56
N GLY A 105 8.85 2.85 9.23
CA GLY A 105 9.51 4.11 9.58
C GLY A 105 9.78 5.09 8.42
N LYS A 106 9.66 4.68 7.15
CA LYS A 106 9.92 5.56 5.99
C LYS A 106 8.69 6.35 5.53
N LEU A 107 7.48 5.93 5.87
CA LEU A 107 6.23 6.54 5.37
C LEU A 107 5.43 7.17 6.53
N PRO A 108 5.74 8.42 6.94
CA PRO A 108 5.21 9.01 8.17
C PRO A 108 3.70 9.32 8.11
N ASN A 109 3.15 9.47 6.90
CA ASN A 109 1.75 9.83 6.68
C ASN A 109 0.90 8.66 6.15
N LEU A 110 1.45 7.44 6.15
CA LEU A 110 0.74 6.28 5.65
C LEU A 110 -0.45 5.95 6.54
N GLN A 111 -1.67 6.02 6.00
CA GLN A 111 -2.89 5.76 6.76
C GLN A 111 -3.60 4.51 6.28
N GLU A 112 -3.46 4.20 5.00
CA GLU A 112 -4.29 3.19 4.36
C GLU A 112 -3.47 2.17 3.56
N ILE A 113 -3.81 0.90 3.76
CA ILE A 113 -3.47 -0.19 2.85
C ILE A 113 -4.80 -0.70 2.27
N PRO A 114 -5.32 -0.05 1.21
CA PRO A 114 -6.70 -0.21 0.77
C PRO A 114 -6.90 -1.41 -0.14
N ARG A 115 -5.84 -2.10 -0.54
CA ARG A 115 -5.94 -3.37 -1.22
C ARG A 115 -4.64 -4.12 -1.16
N VAL A 116 -4.71 -5.34 -0.65
CA VAL A 116 -3.72 -6.40 -0.90
C VAL A 116 -4.45 -7.44 -1.73
N LEU A 117 -4.06 -7.65 -2.99
CA LEU A 117 -4.74 -8.57 -3.91
C LEU A 117 -3.87 -9.73 -4.38
N GLY A 118 -4.20 -10.94 -3.92
CA GLY A 118 -3.64 -12.17 -4.46
C GLY A 118 -4.38 -12.68 -5.69
N ARG A 119 -3.66 -13.41 -6.55
CA ARG A 119 -4.27 -14.46 -7.39
C ARG A 119 -3.95 -15.79 -6.72
N LYS A 120 -4.96 -16.64 -6.49
CA LYS A 120 -4.75 -17.99 -5.97
C LYS A 120 -3.82 -18.75 -6.93
N PHE A 121 -2.56 -18.92 -6.55
CA PHE A 121 -1.57 -19.76 -7.24
C PHE A 121 -1.24 -20.98 -6.37
N THR A 122 -0.41 -21.87 -6.91
CA THR A 122 -0.05 -23.21 -6.41
C THR A 122 0.48 -23.31 -4.97
N LEU A 123 0.74 -22.20 -4.29
CA LEU A 123 1.24 -22.17 -2.91
C LEU A 123 0.09 -21.87 -1.92
N PRO A 124 0.02 -22.57 -0.78
CA PRO A 124 -1.20 -22.63 0.01
C PRO A 124 -1.51 -21.36 0.82
N HIS A 125 -0.50 -20.55 1.21
CA HIS A 125 -0.68 -19.34 2.00
C HIS A 125 0.46 -18.32 1.85
N LEU A 126 0.24 -17.11 2.37
CA LEU A 126 1.23 -16.04 2.48
C LEU A 126 2.45 -16.47 3.30
N PRO A 127 3.70 -16.21 2.85
CA PRO A 127 4.90 -16.52 3.61
C PRO A 127 5.10 -15.48 4.73
N LEU A 128 4.35 -15.63 5.83
CA LEU A 128 4.47 -14.78 7.01
C LEU A 128 5.57 -15.30 7.95
N TYR A 129 6.59 -14.48 8.17
CA TYR A 129 7.72 -14.81 9.04
C TYR A 129 7.53 -14.20 10.44
N PRO A 130 8.13 -14.76 11.51
CA PRO A 130 7.94 -14.25 12.88
C PRO A 130 8.26 -12.75 13.07
N TRP A 131 9.28 -12.23 12.38
CA TRP A 131 9.67 -10.82 12.43
C TRP A 131 8.67 -9.88 11.74
N PHE A 132 7.79 -10.41 10.89
CA PHE A 132 6.73 -9.61 10.27
C PHE A 132 5.86 -8.96 11.34
N TYR A 133 5.48 -9.72 12.37
CA TYR A 133 4.60 -9.23 13.44
C TYR A 133 5.24 -8.14 14.30
N THR A 134 6.56 -8.18 14.49
CA THR A 134 7.27 -7.14 15.25
C THR A 134 7.37 -5.84 14.46
N LEU A 135 7.51 -5.91 13.14
CA LEU A 135 7.57 -4.73 12.27
C LEU A 135 6.23 -4.03 12.11
N LEU A 136 5.12 -4.74 12.34
CA LEU A 136 3.79 -4.12 12.38
C LEU A 136 3.64 -3.11 13.53
N ASP A 137 4.48 -3.17 14.56
CA ASP A 137 4.47 -2.18 15.64
C ASP A 137 4.86 -0.78 15.15
N GLU A 138 5.63 -0.68 14.06
CA GLU A 138 5.97 0.60 13.42
C GLU A 138 4.82 1.15 12.56
N LEU A 139 3.83 0.31 12.26
CA LEU A 139 2.67 0.62 11.43
C LEU A 139 1.39 0.83 12.24
N ARG A 140 1.50 1.05 13.57
CA ARG A 140 0.36 1.28 14.46
C ARG A 140 -0.52 2.48 14.11
N HIS A 141 0.01 3.40 13.31
CA HIS A 141 -0.67 4.60 12.84
C HIS A 141 -1.63 4.31 11.66
N LEU A 142 -1.61 3.09 11.10
CA LEU A 142 -2.56 2.67 10.08
C LEU A 142 -3.99 2.68 10.62
N THR A 143 -4.89 3.37 9.91
CA THR A 143 -6.30 3.50 10.27
C THR A 143 -7.19 2.62 9.40
N VAL A 144 -6.77 2.33 8.16
CA VAL A 144 -7.55 1.53 7.21
C VAL A 144 -6.72 0.38 6.67
N LEU A 145 -7.23 -0.83 6.83
CA LEU A 145 -6.65 -2.05 6.26
C LEU A 145 -7.72 -2.78 5.46
N ARG A 146 -7.44 -3.03 4.19
CA ARG A 146 -8.31 -3.80 3.31
C ARG A 146 -7.54 -4.94 2.67
N LEU A 147 -8.00 -6.15 2.93
CA LEU A 147 -7.37 -7.38 2.49
C LEU A 147 -8.32 -8.11 1.55
N GLY A 148 -7.85 -8.49 0.37
CA GLY A 148 -8.67 -9.08 -0.69
C GLY A 148 -8.02 -10.31 -1.32
N VAL A 149 -8.73 -11.44 -1.37
CA VAL A 149 -8.27 -12.65 -2.07
C VAL A 149 -6.90 -13.12 -1.54
N LEU A 150 -6.81 -13.34 -0.22
CA LEU A 150 -5.58 -13.79 0.44
C LEU A 150 -5.83 -15.07 1.22
N THR A 151 -4.81 -15.93 1.27
CA THR A 151 -4.82 -17.12 2.14
C THR A 151 -3.75 -16.95 3.20
N PHE A 152 -4.15 -16.88 4.46
CA PHE A 152 -3.23 -16.83 5.60
C PHE A 152 -2.83 -18.24 6.05
N PRO A 153 -1.68 -18.42 6.72
CA PRO A 153 -1.31 -19.73 7.26
C PRO A 153 -2.34 -20.25 8.29
N SER A 154 -2.85 -19.36 9.14
CA SER A 154 -3.91 -19.64 10.11
C SER A 154 -4.72 -18.38 10.45
N PHE A 155 -5.89 -18.55 11.07
CA PHE A 155 -6.64 -17.43 11.66
C PHE A 155 -5.84 -16.70 12.75
N GLY A 156 -5.03 -17.44 13.52
CA GLY A 156 -4.20 -16.85 14.58
C GLY A 156 -3.15 -15.88 14.04
N ASP A 157 -2.58 -16.16 12.87
CA ASP A 157 -1.64 -15.27 12.19
C ASP A 157 -2.32 -13.96 11.80
N PHE A 158 -3.53 -14.02 11.24
CA PHE A 158 -4.33 -12.85 10.95
C PHE A 158 -4.73 -12.07 12.21
N ALA A 159 -5.17 -12.76 13.27
CA ALA A 159 -5.51 -12.12 14.54
C ALA A 159 -4.32 -11.38 15.16
N ARG A 160 -3.10 -11.92 15.03
CA ARG A 160 -1.86 -11.23 15.47
C ARG A 160 -1.60 -9.93 14.71
N ILE A 161 -1.90 -9.89 13.40
CA ILE A 161 -1.78 -8.66 12.61
C ILE A 161 -2.72 -7.60 13.18
N LEU A 162 -4.00 -7.95 13.36
CA LEU A 162 -4.99 -7.02 13.89
C LEU A 162 -4.65 -6.54 15.30
N HIS A 163 -4.15 -7.43 16.15
CA HIS A 163 -3.76 -7.08 17.52
C HIS A 163 -2.59 -6.09 17.59
N ARG A 164 -1.70 -6.10 16.60
CA ARG A 164 -0.56 -5.18 16.52
C ARG A 164 -0.95 -3.81 15.95
N LEU A 165 -1.94 -3.77 15.07
CA LEU A 165 -2.45 -2.54 14.44
C LEU A 165 -3.52 -1.88 15.32
N THR A 166 -3.11 -1.39 16.50
CA THR A 166 -4.04 -0.84 17.50
C THR A 166 -4.76 0.44 17.07
N GLY A 167 -4.24 1.18 16.08
CA GLY A 167 -4.86 2.38 15.52
C GLY A 167 -5.91 2.10 14.45
N LEU A 168 -6.16 0.84 14.12
CA LEU A 168 -7.05 0.45 13.03
C LEU A 168 -8.51 0.80 13.34
N GLN A 169 -9.11 1.62 12.48
CA GLN A 169 -10.52 2.06 12.60
C GLN A 169 -11.44 1.34 11.62
N SER A 170 -10.91 0.96 10.45
CA SER A 170 -11.67 0.29 9.40
C SER A 170 -10.90 -0.92 8.89
N LEU A 171 -11.53 -2.09 9.02
CA LEU A 171 -11.06 -3.35 8.44
C LEU A 171 -12.06 -3.79 7.37
N VAL A 172 -11.58 -4.04 6.15
CA VAL A 172 -12.38 -4.65 5.09
C VAL A 172 -11.70 -5.94 4.65
N CYS A 173 -12.45 -7.03 4.69
CA CYS A 173 -11.97 -8.35 4.30
C CYS A 173 -12.85 -8.86 3.16
N ASP A 174 -12.23 -9.18 2.03
CA ASP A 174 -12.91 -9.77 0.88
C ASP A 174 -12.20 -11.08 0.49
N ALA A 175 -12.95 -12.18 0.40
CA ALA A 175 -12.44 -13.50 0.03
C ALA A 175 -11.15 -13.93 0.77
N LEU A 176 -11.13 -13.79 2.10
CA LEU A 176 -10.04 -14.30 2.94
C LEU A 176 -10.20 -15.80 3.23
N ASP A 177 -9.08 -16.50 3.22
CA ASP A 177 -9.01 -17.95 3.38
C ASP A 177 -7.87 -18.31 4.35
N TRP A 178 -7.90 -19.53 4.88
CA TRP A 178 -6.91 -20.02 5.85
C TRP A 178 -6.43 -21.41 5.43
N SER A 179 -5.11 -21.60 5.29
CA SER A 179 -4.54 -22.93 4.97
C SER A 179 -4.85 -23.96 6.05
N ASN A 180 -4.66 -23.56 7.30
CA ASN A 180 -5.05 -24.36 8.45
C ASN A 180 -6.25 -23.69 9.10
N LEU A 181 -7.37 -24.41 9.16
CA LEU A 181 -8.41 -24.15 10.14
C LEU A 181 -7.79 -24.48 11.50
N GLY A 182 -7.12 -23.49 12.11
CA GLY A 182 -6.62 -23.65 13.47
C GLY A 182 -7.75 -24.15 14.37
N LEU A 183 -7.41 -24.96 15.39
CA LEU A 183 -8.37 -25.31 16.43
C LEU A 183 -9.04 -24.01 16.91
N VAL A 184 -10.37 -23.96 16.83
CA VAL A 184 -11.17 -22.83 17.32
C VAL A 184 -10.64 -22.51 18.72
N PRO A 185 -10.23 -21.25 19.00
CA PRO A 185 -9.77 -20.91 20.35
C PRO A 185 -10.88 -21.30 21.33
N LEU A 186 -10.54 -22.13 22.33
CA LEU A 186 -11.47 -22.49 23.40
C LEU A 186 -11.89 -21.19 24.08
N CYS A 187 -13.18 -20.88 23.94
CA CYS A 187 -13.86 -19.72 24.51
C CYS A 187 -13.68 -19.62 26.01
#